data_AF-A0A369QCM4-F1
#
_entry.id   AF-A0A369QCM4-F1
#
_cell.length_a   1.000
_cell.length_b   1.000
_cell.length_c   1.000
_cell.angle_alpha   90.00
_cell.angle_beta   90.00
_cell.angle_gamma   90.00
#
_symmetry.space_group_name_H-M   'P 1'
#
loop_
_entity.id
_entity.type
_entity.pdbx_description
1 polymer ?
#
loop_
_entity_poly.entity_id
_entity_poly.type
_entity_poly.pdbx_seq_one_letter_code
_entity_poly.pdbx_strand_id
1 'polypeptide(L)'
;MEDYNYTYSDTDLDIISKKEFWKLLKTGLIIDARNGGLMLGPSIEQGGIDCVAETADGFMKIGKIEGGVFIINSLANKNYSDKLQAFNAYDVLFLEDEPVDYIISPTTSVYNTFGNDEKLVWLRGDEFIMNKYASFKFLKEIEEINYFDFRV
;
A
#
# COMPACT_ATOMS: atom_id res chain seq x y z
N MET A 1 24.01 1.21 -5.20
CA MET A 1 22.61 0.99 -5.55
C MET A 1 22.26 -0.33 -4.91
N GLU A 2 21.69 -0.29 -3.72
CA GLU A 2 21.30 -1.50 -3.00
C GLU A 2 19.90 -1.86 -3.48
N ASP A 3 19.81 -3.03 -4.11
CA ASP A 3 18.57 -3.68 -4.47
C ASP A 3 17.75 -3.89 -3.18
N TYR A 4 16.52 -3.36 -3.16
CA TYR A 4 15.57 -3.68 -2.11
C TYR A 4 15.25 -5.18 -2.19
N ASN A 5 15.96 -5.97 -1.38
CA ASN A 5 15.80 -7.40 -1.25
C ASN A 5 14.37 -7.74 -0.83
N TYR A 6 13.56 -8.18 -1.78
CA TYR A 6 12.37 -8.97 -1.49
C TYR A 6 12.84 -10.32 -0.91
N THR A 7 12.77 -10.47 0.40
CA THR A 7 12.92 -11.77 1.05
C THR A 7 11.67 -12.60 0.75
N TYR A 8 11.79 -13.55 -0.20
CA TYR A 8 10.82 -14.63 -0.36
C TYR A 8 10.80 -15.45 0.93
N SER A 9 9.67 -15.43 1.66
CA SER A 9 9.44 -16.36 2.76
C SER A 9 8.88 -17.67 2.22
N ASP A 10 9.59 -18.77 2.46
CA ASP A 10 9.20 -20.16 2.20
C ASP A 10 7.95 -20.56 3.02
N THR A 11 6.78 -20.15 2.58
CA THR A 11 5.50 -20.76 2.95
C THR A 11 4.72 -21.00 1.67
N ASP A 12 4.27 -22.23 1.49
CA ASP A 12 3.62 -22.80 0.30
C ASP A 12 2.86 -21.80 -0.57
N LEU A 13 3.11 -21.87 -1.88
CA LEU A 13 2.51 -21.05 -2.94
C LEU A 13 0.98 -21.20 -2.99
N ASP A 14 0.25 -20.51 -2.12
CA ASP A 14 -1.20 -20.32 -2.23
C ASP A 14 -1.51 -19.32 -3.36
N ILE A 15 -1.34 -19.79 -4.60
CA ILE A 15 -1.79 -19.05 -5.79
C ILE A 15 -3.32 -19.01 -5.75
N ILE A 16 -3.86 -17.81 -5.58
CA ILE A 16 -5.29 -17.55 -5.70
C ILE A 16 -5.61 -17.60 -7.20
N SER A 17 -6.39 -18.60 -7.62
CA SER A 17 -6.85 -18.67 -9.02
C SER A 17 -7.58 -17.39 -9.42
N LYS A 18 -7.49 -17.00 -10.69
CA LYS A 18 -8.19 -15.79 -11.20
C LYS A 18 -9.68 -15.81 -10.87
N LYS A 19 -10.33 -16.98 -10.97
CA LYS A 19 -11.75 -17.16 -10.64
C LYS A 19 -12.04 -16.83 -9.17
N GLU A 20 -11.23 -17.37 -8.25
CA GLU A 20 -11.43 -17.10 -6.82
C GLU A 20 -11.09 -15.65 -6.47
N PHE A 21 -10.03 -15.09 -7.05
CA PHE A 21 -9.66 -13.68 -6.87
C PHE A 21 -10.83 -12.75 -7.20
N TRP A 22 -11.45 -12.91 -8.37
CA TRP A 22 -12.59 -12.07 -8.76
C TRP A 22 -13.82 -12.27 -7.87
N LYS A 23 -13.98 -13.44 -7.25
CA LYS A 23 -15.03 -13.69 -6.26
C LYS A 23 -14.73 -12.94 -4.96
N LEU A 24 -13.51 -13.06 -4.45
CA LEU A 24 -13.07 -12.38 -3.22
C LEU A 24 -13.09 -10.85 -3.36
N LEU A 25 -12.73 -10.33 -4.54
CA LEU A 25 -12.83 -8.91 -4.86
C LEU A 25 -14.29 -8.43 -4.80
N LYS A 26 -15.22 -9.19 -5.41
CA LYS A 26 -16.65 -8.85 -5.38
C LYS A 26 -17.26 -8.91 -3.98
N THR A 27 -16.76 -9.79 -3.11
CA THR A 27 -17.21 -9.89 -1.72
C THR A 27 -16.53 -8.88 -0.78
N GLY A 28 -15.60 -8.06 -1.27
CA GLY A 28 -14.90 -7.05 -0.48
C GLY A 28 -13.79 -7.60 0.42
N LEU A 29 -13.34 -8.84 0.18
CA LEU A 29 -12.19 -9.45 0.86
C LEU A 29 -10.86 -9.06 0.19
N ILE A 30 -10.92 -8.51 -1.02
CA ILE A 30 -9.76 -7.90 -1.68
C ILE A 30 -10.05 -6.40 -1.86
N ILE A 31 -9.10 -5.58 -1.45
CA ILE A 31 -9.07 -4.14 -1.67
C ILE A 31 -8.25 -3.88 -2.94
N ASP A 32 -8.85 -3.23 -3.93
CA ASP A 32 -8.11 -2.72 -5.09
C ASP A 32 -7.44 -1.40 -4.72
N ALA A 33 -6.14 -1.43 -4.44
CA ALA A 33 -5.36 -0.27 -4.05
C ALA A 33 -4.46 0.27 -5.18
N ARG A 34 -4.62 -0.23 -6.41
CA ARG A 34 -3.76 0.13 -7.56
C ARG A 34 -3.86 1.59 -7.97
N ASN A 35 -4.96 2.26 -7.61
CA ASN A 35 -5.15 3.71 -7.82
C ASN A 35 -4.63 4.56 -6.64
N GLY A 36 -4.04 3.92 -5.64
CA GLY A 36 -3.55 4.54 -4.43
C GLY A 36 -4.61 4.84 -3.38
N GLY A 37 -4.14 5.19 -2.19
CA GLY A 37 -4.98 5.48 -1.03
C GLY A 37 -4.27 5.20 0.30
N LEU A 38 -4.87 5.70 1.37
CA LEU A 38 -4.38 5.51 2.74
C LEU A 38 -4.88 4.17 3.28
N MET A 39 -3.95 3.31 3.70
CA MET A 39 -4.25 2.04 4.34
C MET A 39 -4.26 2.23 5.85
N LEU A 40 -5.40 2.00 6.50
CA LEU A 40 -5.52 1.99 7.95
C LEU A 40 -5.65 0.54 8.41
N GLY A 41 -4.79 0.11 9.33
CA GLY A 41 -4.77 -1.29 9.77
C GLY A 41 -3.66 -1.59 10.79
N PRO A 42 -3.39 -2.87 11.06
CA PRO A 42 -2.38 -3.29 12.04
C PRO A 42 -0.96 -2.89 11.61
N SER A 43 -0.09 -2.66 12.58
CA SER A 43 1.35 -2.56 12.31
C SER A 43 1.92 -3.91 11.82
N ILE A 44 3.14 -3.90 11.27
CA ILE A 44 3.83 -5.15 10.89
C ILE A 44 4.02 -6.06 12.11
N GLU A 45 4.33 -5.51 13.29
CA GLU A 45 4.45 -6.25 14.55
C GLU A 45 3.12 -6.90 14.99
N GLN A 46 2.00 -6.31 14.60
CA GLN A 46 0.65 -6.83 14.84
C GLN A 46 0.16 -7.75 13.71
N GLY A 47 1.02 -8.13 12.77
CA GLY A 47 0.71 -9.06 11.69
C GLY A 47 0.57 -8.39 10.31
N GLY A 48 0.53 -7.06 10.22
CA GLY A 48 0.49 -6.30 8.97
C GLY A 48 -0.70 -6.61 8.06
N ILE A 49 -0.70 -6.03 6.88
CA ILE A 49 -1.76 -6.20 5.87
C ILE A 49 -1.19 -6.97 4.68
N ASP A 50 -1.79 -8.12 4.35
CA ASP A 50 -1.31 -8.98 3.27
C ASP A 50 -1.58 -8.38 1.89
N CYS A 51 -0.56 -8.39 1.04
CA CYS A 51 -0.62 -7.88 -0.32
C CYS A 51 -0.53 -9.00 -1.35
N VAL A 52 -1.26 -8.88 -2.45
CA VAL A 52 -1.25 -9.79 -3.59
C VAL A 52 -1.01 -9.07 -4.90
N ALA A 53 -0.35 -9.73 -5.85
CA ALA A 53 -0.18 -9.27 -7.22
C ALA A 53 -0.48 -10.36 -8.25
N GLU A 54 -0.80 -9.94 -9.47
CA GLU A 54 -1.12 -10.86 -10.57
C GLU A 54 0.15 -11.57 -11.07
N THR A 55 0.03 -12.85 -11.38
CA THR A 55 1.04 -13.69 -12.04
C THR A 55 0.45 -14.38 -13.27
N ALA A 56 1.26 -15.15 -13.98
CA ALA A 56 0.78 -15.97 -15.10
C ALA A 56 -0.35 -16.93 -14.67
N ASP A 57 -0.23 -17.50 -13.46
CA ASP A 57 -1.08 -18.59 -12.97
C ASP A 57 -2.24 -18.12 -12.08
N GLY A 58 -2.25 -16.85 -11.65
CA GLY A 58 -3.28 -16.33 -10.75
C GLY A 58 -2.83 -15.07 -10.03
N PHE A 59 -3.06 -15.04 -8.72
CA PHE A 59 -2.60 -13.97 -7.84
C PHE A 59 -1.83 -14.58 -6.69
N MET A 60 -0.65 -14.06 -6.40
CA MET A 60 0.19 -14.55 -5.32
C MET A 60 0.39 -13.47 -4.27
N LYS A 61 0.58 -13.91 -3.02
CA LYS A 61 1.00 -13.04 -1.95
C LYS A 61 2.43 -12.55 -2.20
N ILE A 62 2.64 -11.23 -2.11
CA ILE A 62 3.93 -10.58 -2.41
C ILE A 62 4.58 -9.93 -1.19
N GLY A 63 3.89 -9.91 -0.05
CA GLY A 63 4.42 -9.35 1.19
C GLY A 63 3.32 -8.81 2.09
N LYS A 64 3.75 -8.05 3.09
CA LYS A 64 2.91 -7.34 4.04
C LYS A 64 3.26 -5.86 4.05
N ILE A 65 2.26 -5.01 4.26
CA ILE A 65 2.44 -3.58 4.49
C ILE A 65 1.99 -3.19 5.89
N GLU A 66 2.58 -2.12 6.42
CA GLU A 66 2.18 -1.55 7.70
C GLU A 66 0.87 -0.76 7.57
N GLY A 67 0.03 -0.75 8.60
CA GLY A 67 -1.03 0.24 8.72
C GLY A 67 -0.46 1.66 8.81
N GLY A 68 -1.18 2.62 8.24
CA GLY A 68 -0.77 4.02 8.14
C GLY A 68 0.00 4.36 6.86
N VAL A 69 0.31 3.38 6.01
CA VAL A 69 0.98 3.65 4.72
C VAL A 69 0.02 4.25 3.71
N PHE A 70 0.53 5.13 2.87
CA PHE A 70 -0.15 5.58 1.66
C PHE A 70 0.40 4.84 0.45
N ILE A 71 -0.47 4.18 -0.30
CA ILE A 71 -0.14 3.55 -1.58
C ILE A 71 -0.27 4.60 -2.67
N ILE A 72 0.77 4.77 -3.46
CA ILE A 72 0.82 5.72 -4.58
C ILE A 72 0.79 4.93 -5.87
N ASN A 73 -0.12 5.31 -6.77
CA ASN A 73 -0.33 4.61 -8.01
C ASN A 73 0.93 4.63 -8.90
N SER A 74 1.01 3.64 -9.78
CA SER A 74 2.16 3.40 -10.67
C SER A 74 2.55 4.60 -11.53
N LEU A 75 1.57 5.38 -12.02
CA LEU A 75 1.83 6.51 -12.90
C LEU A 75 2.48 7.67 -12.12
N ALA A 76 1.93 7.99 -10.96
CA ALA A 76 2.52 8.96 -10.05
C ALA A 76 3.91 8.51 -9.56
N ASN A 77 4.09 7.23 -9.24
CA ASN A 77 5.41 6.68 -8.92
C ASN A 77 6.41 6.90 -10.05
N LYS A 78 6.03 6.56 -11.29
CA LYS A 78 6.89 6.74 -12.47
C LYS A 78 7.28 8.20 -12.71
N ASN A 79 6.36 9.14 -12.49
CA ASN A 79 6.57 10.56 -12.79
C ASN A 79 7.29 11.32 -11.66
N TYR A 80 7.19 10.85 -10.43
CA TYR A 80 7.66 11.56 -9.24
C TYR A 80 8.58 10.74 -8.32
N SER A 81 9.14 9.63 -8.80
CA SER A 81 9.92 8.67 -8.02
C SER A 81 10.93 9.32 -7.07
N ASP A 82 11.74 10.25 -7.56
CA ASP A 82 12.81 10.89 -6.78
C ASP A 82 12.24 11.72 -5.62
N LYS A 83 11.14 12.42 -5.87
CA LYS A 83 10.44 13.21 -4.86
C LYS A 83 9.78 12.30 -3.82
N LEU A 84 9.18 11.20 -4.27
CA LEU A 84 8.57 10.21 -3.37
C LEU A 84 9.61 9.53 -2.49
N GLN A 85 10.79 9.19 -3.02
CA GLN A 85 11.90 8.68 -2.23
C GLN A 85 12.40 9.71 -1.21
N ALA A 86 12.50 10.98 -1.59
CA ALA A 86 12.88 12.04 -0.67
C ALA A 86 11.87 12.21 0.48
N PHE A 87 10.57 12.11 0.20
CA PHE A 87 9.54 12.08 1.25
C PHE A 87 9.65 10.83 2.12
N ASN A 88 9.85 9.67 1.50
CA ASN A 88 9.90 8.38 2.18
C ASN A 88 11.14 8.21 3.06
N ALA A 89 12.14 9.09 2.95
CA ALA A 89 13.27 9.16 3.87
C ALA A 89 12.89 9.77 5.23
N TYR A 90 11.69 10.35 5.37
CA TYR A 90 11.16 10.81 6.64
C TYR A 90 10.62 9.61 7.43
N ASP A 91 11.32 9.23 8.51
CA ASP A 91 11.00 8.08 9.37
C ASP A 91 11.05 8.42 10.88
N VAL A 92 11.00 7.39 11.74
CA VAL A 92 11.08 7.47 13.21
C VAL A 92 12.24 8.33 13.73
N LEU A 93 13.34 8.48 12.99
CA LEU A 93 14.46 9.32 13.44
C LEU A 93 14.03 10.80 13.58
N PHE A 94 12.89 11.17 13.02
CA PHE A 94 12.33 12.52 13.04
C PHE A 94 11.07 12.68 13.93
N LEU A 95 10.62 11.63 14.61
CA LEU A 95 9.39 11.67 15.43
C LEU A 95 9.62 11.12 16.85
N GLU A 96 9.15 11.88 17.84
CA GLU A 96 9.12 11.45 19.24
C GLU A 96 7.86 10.61 19.56
N ASP A 97 6.79 10.71 18.74
CA ASP A 97 5.50 10.04 18.95
C ASP A 97 4.92 9.41 17.66
N GLU A 98 4.15 8.34 17.82
CA GLU A 98 3.39 7.69 16.73
C GLU A 98 2.32 8.63 16.14
N PRO A 99 2.04 8.55 14.82
CA PRO A 99 0.95 9.30 14.20
C PRO A 99 -0.41 8.98 14.85
N VAL A 100 -1.03 9.97 15.49
CA VAL A 100 -2.28 9.74 16.23
C VAL A 100 -3.54 10.07 15.40
N ASP A 101 -3.51 11.11 14.55
CA ASP A 101 -4.69 11.58 13.82
C ASP A 101 -4.37 12.16 12.42
N TYR A 102 -4.74 11.44 11.35
CA TYR A 102 -4.62 11.95 9.98
C TYR A 102 -5.69 13.02 9.70
N ILE A 103 -5.28 14.18 9.17
CA ILE A 103 -6.21 15.15 8.59
C ILE A 103 -6.47 14.73 7.14
N ILE A 104 -7.44 13.83 6.97
CA ILE A 104 -7.73 13.19 5.68
C ILE A 104 -8.63 14.10 4.82
N SER A 105 -8.24 14.35 3.58
CA SER A 105 -9.09 15.04 2.61
C SER A 105 -10.31 14.17 2.24
N PRO A 106 -11.50 14.76 2.00
CA PRO A 106 -12.67 14.01 1.53
C PRO A 106 -12.47 13.25 0.21
N THR A 107 -11.44 13.61 -0.56
CA THR A 107 -11.11 12.98 -1.85
C THR A 107 -10.20 11.76 -1.71
N THR A 108 -9.72 11.48 -0.50
CA THR A 108 -8.74 10.44 -0.25
C THR A 108 -9.43 9.10 -0.13
N SER A 109 -8.98 8.15 -0.95
CA SER A 109 -9.41 6.77 -0.78
C SER A 109 -8.78 6.23 0.49
N VAL A 110 -9.63 5.89 1.48
CA VAL A 110 -9.20 5.31 2.75
C VAL A 110 -9.70 3.89 2.84
N TYR A 111 -8.78 2.96 3.10
CA TYR A 111 -9.07 1.55 3.21
C TYR A 111 -8.78 1.09 4.63
N ASN A 112 -9.84 0.81 5.40
CA ASN A 112 -9.73 0.33 6.77
C ASN A 112 -9.78 -1.20 6.82
N THR A 113 -8.72 -1.80 7.36
CA THR A 113 -8.55 -3.24 7.57
C THR A 113 -8.57 -3.64 9.04
N PHE A 114 -8.74 -2.71 9.99
CA PHE A 114 -8.86 -3.07 11.41
C PHE A 114 -10.03 -4.04 11.64
N GLY A 115 -9.77 -5.08 12.43
CA GLY A 115 -10.76 -6.11 12.79
C GLY A 115 -11.12 -7.05 11.65
N ASN A 116 -10.35 -7.06 10.55
CA ASN A 116 -10.55 -8.00 9.45
C ASN A 116 -9.19 -8.47 8.89
N ASP A 117 -8.64 -9.48 9.56
CA ASP A 117 -7.32 -10.04 9.28
C ASP A 117 -7.28 -10.86 7.97
N GLU A 118 -8.44 -11.09 7.34
CA GLU A 118 -8.57 -11.83 6.08
C GLU A 118 -8.54 -10.92 4.83
N LYS A 119 -8.51 -9.59 5.01
CA LYS A 119 -8.47 -8.67 3.87
C LYS A 119 -7.09 -8.68 3.19
N LEU A 120 -7.12 -8.85 1.88
CA LEU A 120 -5.94 -8.74 1.01
C LEU A 120 -5.94 -7.39 0.28
N VAL A 121 -4.77 -6.85 0.02
CA VAL A 121 -4.57 -5.64 -0.78
C VAL A 121 -4.01 -6.04 -2.14
N TRP A 122 -4.71 -5.68 -3.20
CA TRP A 122 -4.24 -5.92 -4.56
C TRP A 122 -3.38 -4.77 -5.07
N LEU A 123 -2.16 -5.11 -5.48
CA LEU A 123 -1.17 -4.25 -6.12
C LEU A 123 -0.80 -4.80 -7.51
N ARG A 124 -0.30 -3.92 -8.39
CA ARG A 124 0.35 -4.31 -9.65
C ARG A 124 1.82 -4.67 -9.45
N GLY A 125 2.45 -4.11 -8.41
CA GLY A 125 3.87 -4.32 -8.09
C GLY A 125 4.78 -3.16 -8.51
N ASP A 126 4.22 -2.12 -9.13
CA ASP A 126 4.91 -0.88 -9.51
C ASP A 126 4.36 0.36 -8.78
N GLU A 127 3.43 0.17 -7.85
CA GLU A 127 3.02 1.18 -6.88
C GLU A 127 4.17 1.52 -5.91
N PHE A 128 4.19 2.77 -5.42
CA PHE A 128 5.10 3.16 -4.34
C PHE A 128 4.36 3.10 -3.01
N ILE A 129 4.90 2.35 -2.05
CA ILE A 129 4.34 2.26 -0.70
C ILE A 129 5.10 3.25 0.18
N MET A 130 4.45 4.35 0.53
CA MET A 130 5.01 5.36 1.42
C MET A 130 4.98 4.86 2.87
N ASN A 131 6.08 4.97 3.59
CA ASN A 131 6.14 4.61 5.01
C ASN A 131 5.11 5.44 5.82
N LYS A 132 4.65 4.92 6.96
CA LYS A 132 3.56 5.55 7.73
C LYS A 132 3.87 6.97 8.19
N TYR A 133 5.12 7.27 8.54
CA TYR A 133 5.51 8.59 9.04
C TYR A 133 5.52 9.63 7.93
N ALA A 134 6.08 9.29 6.77
CA ALA A 134 6.03 10.13 5.59
C ALA A 134 4.59 10.29 5.08
N SER A 135 3.79 9.22 5.12
CA SER A 135 2.37 9.24 4.78
C SER A 135 1.59 10.21 5.65
N PHE A 136 1.87 10.22 6.95
CA PHE A 136 1.28 11.16 7.89
C PHE A 136 1.75 12.60 7.64
N LYS A 137 3.06 12.80 7.51
CA LYS A 137 3.67 14.13 7.40
C LYS A 137 3.31 14.87 6.11
N PHE A 138 3.28 14.15 4.99
CA PHE A 138 3.14 14.70 3.64
C PHE A 138 1.84 14.27 2.97
N LEU A 139 0.81 13.92 3.75
CA LEU A 139 -0.43 13.35 3.21
C LEU A 139 -1.00 14.18 2.06
N LYS A 140 -1.10 15.50 2.26
CA LYS A 140 -1.65 16.42 1.27
C LYS A 140 -0.82 16.44 -0.03
N GLU A 141 0.50 16.53 0.09
CA GLU A 141 1.40 16.56 -1.05
C GLU A 141 1.39 15.24 -1.82
N ILE A 142 1.29 14.12 -1.11
CA ILE A 142 1.18 12.78 -1.70
C ILE A 142 -0.17 12.62 -2.41
N GLU A 143 -1.27 13.10 -1.82
CA GLU A 143 -2.59 13.12 -2.45
C GLU A 143 -2.59 13.92 -3.75
N GLU A 144 -1.97 15.11 -3.74
CA GLU A 144 -1.83 15.94 -4.94
C GLU A 144 -1.04 15.21 -6.04
N ILE A 145 0.09 14.58 -5.69
CA ILE A 145 0.89 13.77 -6.61
C ILE A 145 0.09 12.59 -7.16
N ASN A 146 -0.62 11.85 -6.30
CA ASN A 146 -1.37 10.67 -6.67
C ASN A 146 -2.59 11.01 -7.56
N TYR A 147 -3.16 12.21 -7.41
CA TYR A 147 -4.37 12.62 -8.12
C TYR A 147 -4.11 13.37 -9.44
N PHE A 148 -2.97 14.07 -9.58
CA PHE A 148 -2.71 14.93 -10.75
C PHE A 148 -2.64 14.15 -12.07
N ASP A 149 -2.22 12.89 -12.02
CA ASP A 149 -2.03 12.05 -13.20
C ASP A 149 -3.29 11.29 -13.66
N PHE A 150 -4.43 11.40 -12.95
CA PHE A 150 -5.72 10.86 -13.41
C PHE A 150 -6.50 11.80 -14.34
N ARG A 151 -5.96 12.99 -14.65
CA ARG A 151 -6.65 14.05 -15.42
C ARG A 151 -6.07 14.32 -16.82
N VAL A 152 -5.21 13.45 -17.34
CA VAL A 152 -4.67 13.54 -18.72
C VAL A 152 -5.25 12.46 -19.59
#